data_AF-A0A9X1WN27-F1
#
_entry.id   AF-A0A9X1WN27-F1
#
_cell.length_a   1.000
_cell.length_b   1.000
_cell.length_c   1.000
_cell.angle_alpha   90.00
_cell.angle_beta   90.00
_cell.angle_gamma   90.00
#
_symmetry.space_group_name_H-M   'P 1'
#
loop_
_entity.id
_entity.type
_entity.pdbx_description
1 polymer ?
#
loop_
_entity_poly.entity_id
_entity_poly.type
_entity_poly.pdbx_seq_one_letter_code
_entity_poly.pdbx_strand_id
1 'polypeptide(L)'
;MMKRDYSFIHARLKSGRYTMNKLASAGLTLLMLMLLSRTLPMPDTPWSMQSDGLSISPEIWVYSYAMLISIASDAILAVLPPLSRLKQASLYAAAAYTTFYCLFIRTPEFDGYPELAAAAGVCTILVFFTGKRIFSDHSLFTPLFALVVPLICLFCL
;
A
#
# COMPACT_ATOMS: atom_id res chain seq x y z
N MET A 1 -36.42 -12.36 7.58
CA MET A 1 -36.43 -11.43 6.43
C MET A 1 -35.85 -10.10 6.91
N MET A 2 -34.61 -9.77 6.55
CA MET A 2 -33.92 -8.57 7.04
C MET A 2 -34.46 -7.35 6.27
N LYS A 3 -34.94 -6.31 6.98
CA LYS A 3 -35.46 -5.06 6.38
C LYS A 3 -34.36 -4.42 5.50
N ARG A 4 -34.71 -4.01 4.27
CA ARG A 4 -33.77 -3.46 3.26
C ARG A 4 -32.86 -2.35 3.81
N ASP A 5 -33.35 -1.51 4.71
CA ASP A 5 -32.58 -0.41 5.31
C ASP A 5 -31.40 -0.89 6.17
N TYR A 6 -31.57 -2.02 6.88
CA TYR A 6 -30.49 -2.62 7.67
C TYR A 6 -29.40 -3.22 6.78
N SER A 7 -29.74 -3.70 5.59
CA SER A 7 -28.77 -4.21 4.62
C SER A 7 -27.88 -3.08 4.08
N PHE A 8 -28.46 -1.91 3.80
CA PHE A 8 -27.73 -0.76 3.29
C PHE A 8 -26.76 -0.16 4.33
N ILE A 9 -27.21 0.04 5.57
CA ILE A 9 -26.35 0.54 6.66
C ILE A 9 -25.19 -0.42 6.93
N HIS A 10 -25.46 -1.73 6.93
CA HIS A 10 -24.43 -2.74 7.14
C HIS A 10 -23.38 -2.74 6.01
N ALA A 11 -23.81 -2.61 4.75
CA ALA A 11 -22.90 -2.53 3.60
C ALA A 11 -21.98 -1.30 3.69
N ARG A 12 -22.52 -0.12 4.04
CA ARG A 12 -21.71 1.10 4.23
C ARG A 12 -20.72 0.96 5.36
N LEU A 13 -21.13 0.38 6.49
CA LEU A 13 -20.25 0.16 7.64
C LEU A 13 -19.09 -0.79 7.27
N LYS A 14 -19.39 -1.87 6.52
CA LYS A 14 -18.38 -2.81 6.04
C LYS A 14 -17.39 -2.15 5.07
N SER A 15 -17.88 -1.33 4.15
CA SER A 15 -17.03 -0.56 3.22
C SER A 15 -16.15 0.46 3.94
N GLY A 16 -16.71 1.17 4.93
CA GLY A 16 -15.97 2.13 5.73
C GLY A 16 -14.84 1.46 6.53
N ARG A 17 -15.12 0.31 7.14
CA ARG A 17 -14.10 -0.48 7.85
C ARG A 17 -12.99 -0.96 6.93
N TYR A 18 -13.34 -1.48 5.75
CA TYR A 18 -12.36 -1.86 4.74
C TYR A 18 -11.44 -0.70 4.36
N THR A 19 -12.03 0.47 4.09
CA THR A 19 -11.29 1.68 3.71
C THR A 19 -10.36 2.13 4.84
N MET A 20 -10.84 2.10 6.08
CA MET A 20 -10.04 2.49 7.25
C MET A 20 -8.88 1.53 7.49
N ASN A 21 -9.07 0.22 7.28
CA ASN A 21 -7.99 -0.77 7.36
C ASN A 21 -6.93 -0.54 6.25
N LYS A 22 -7.36 -0.21 5.02
CA LYS A 22 -6.43 0.12 3.94
C LYS A 22 -5.63 1.39 4.23
N LEU A 23 -6.28 2.42 4.77
CA LEU A 23 -5.60 3.64 5.21
C LEU A 23 -4.62 3.37 6.36
N ALA A 24 -4.99 2.55 7.33
CA ALA A 24 -4.09 2.15 8.42
C ALA A 24 -2.87 1.39 7.91
N SER A 25 -3.08 0.47 6.96
CA SER A 25 -2.02 -0.27 6.29
C SER A 25 -1.10 0.67 5.49
N ALA A 26 -1.66 1.69 4.83
CA ALA A 26 -0.89 2.72 4.14
C ALA A 26 -0.05 3.56 5.12
N GLY A 27 -0.65 4.02 6.23
CA GLY A 27 0.08 4.78 7.25
C GLY A 27 1.21 4.00 7.91
N LEU A 28 1.01 2.71 8.20
CA LEU A 28 2.09 1.81 8.65
C LEU A 28 3.21 1.72 7.62
N THR A 29 2.85 1.53 6.35
CA THR A 29 3.81 1.38 5.26
C THR A 29 4.61 2.66 5.05
N LEU A 30 3.95 3.83 5.07
CA LEU A 30 4.61 5.13 4.98
C LEU A 30 5.57 5.34 6.15
N LEU A 31 5.13 5.06 7.38
CA LEU A 31 6.01 5.16 8.56
C LEU A 31 7.26 4.29 8.41
N MET A 32 7.09 3.03 8.00
CA MET A 32 8.24 2.14 7.77
C MET A 32 9.16 2.68 6.68
N LEU A 33 8.60 3.18 5.58
CA LEU A 33 9.38 3.71 4.46
C LEU A 33 10.16 4.97 4.85
N MET A 34 9.54 5.90 5.59
CA MET A 34 10.18 7.13 6.10
C MET A 34 11.29 6.79 7.10
N LEU A 35 11.04 5.87 8.05
CA LEU A 35 12.07 5.42 9.00
C LEU A 35 13.23 4.71 8.28
N LEU A 36 12.93 3.87 7.29
CA LEU A 36 13.96 3.18 6.51
C LEU A 36 14.80 4.18 5.71
N SER A 37 14.17 5.14 5.05
CA SER A 37 14.86 6.18 4.27
C SER A 37 15.79 7.04 5.13
N ARG A 38 15.41 7.26 6.40
CA ARG A 38 16.23 8.03 7.36
C ARG A 38 17.39 7.23 7.96
N THR A 39 17.21 5.92 8.15
CA THR A 39 18.22 5.03 8.75
C THR A 39 19.19 4.45 7.72
N LEU A 40 18.73 4.26 6.49
CA LEU A 40 19.51 3.75 5.36
C LEU A 40 19.35 4.74 4.19
N PRO A 41 20.13 5.84 4.17
CA PRO A 41 20.14 6.76 3.04
C PRO A 41 20.81 6.06 1.85
N MET A 42 20.03 5.29 1.10
CA MET A 42 20.45 4.73 -0.18
C MET A 42 20.30 5.81 -1.25
N PRO A 43 21.37 6.16 -1.98
CA PRO A 43 21.32 7.22 -3.00
C PRO A 43 20.36 6.86 -4.16
N ASP A 44 20.22 5.57 -4.48
CA ASP A 44 19.50 5.08 -5.66
C ASP A 44 18.11 4.50 -5.33
N THR A 45 17.37 5.07 -4.38
CA THR A 45 15.97 4.65 -4.17
C THR A 45 15.02 5.36 -5.15
N PRO A 46 13.93 4.70 -5.58
CA PRO A 46 12.94 5.30 -6.49
C PRO A 46 12.33 6.61 -5.97
N TRP A 47 12.32 6.81 -4.65
CA TRP A 47 11.79 7.99 -3.98
C TRP A 47 12.87 8.98 -3.51
N SER A 48 14.15 8.66 -3.66
CA SER A 48 15.28 9.58 -3.39
C SER A 48 15.93 10.13 -4.66
N MET A 49 15.67 9.54 -5.83
CA MET A 49 16.14 10.06 -7.11
C MET A 49 15.49 11.42 -7.38
N GLN A 50 16.27 12.47 -7.14
CA GLN A 50 15.93 13.85 -7.41
C GLN A 50 16.39 14.19 -8.84
N SER A 51 15.68 13.70 -9.85
CA SER A 51 15.76 14.26 -11.20
C SER A 51 14.91 15.54 -11.25
N ASP A 52 15.35 16.53 -12.02
CA ASP A 52 14.91 17.94 -12.06
C ASP A 52 13.42 18.21 -12.43
N GLY A 53 12.51 17.24 -12.28
CA GLY A 53 11.09 17.45 -12.55
C GLY A 53 10.10 16.35 -12.12
N LEU A 54 10.55 15.16 -11.69
CA LEU A 54 9.67 14.00 -11.50
C LEU A 54 10.09 13.09 -10.32
N SER A 55 10.31 13.68 -9.14
CA SER A 55 10.52 12.89 -7.92
C SER A 55 9.20 12.28 -7.42
N ILE A 56 9.14 10.95 -7.32
CA ILE A 56 7.99 10.27 -6.71
C ILE A 56 8.18 10.32 -5.19
N SER A 57 7.43 11.19 -4.52
CA SER A 57 7.50 11.28 -3.07
C SER A 57 7.03 9.96 -2.40
N PRO A 58 7.52 9.62 -1.20
CA PRO A 58 7.09 8.42 -0.45
C PRO A 58 5.56 8.36 -0.26
N GLU A 59 4.89 9.50 -0.12
CA GLU A 59 3.44 9.58 0.01
C GLU A 59 2.75 9.19 -1.29
N ILE A 60 3.23 9.67 -2.43
CA ILE A 60 2.70 9.31 -3.75
C ILE A 60 2.92 7.81 -4.00
N TRP A 61 4.11 7.30 -3.66
CA TRP A 61 4.44 5.88 -3.75
C TRP A 61 3.43 5.00 -3.00
N VAL A 62 3.15 5.34 -1.74
CA VAL A 62 2.30 4.55 -0.85
C VAL A 62 0.82 4.73 -1.16
N TYR A 63 0.33 5.98 -1.20
CA TYR A 63 -1.11 6.26 -1.30
C TYR A 63 -1.66 6.21 -2.72
N SER A 64 -0.84 6.49 -3.74
CA SER A 64 -1.30 6.42 -5.13
C SER A 64 -1.05 5.03 -5.69
N TYR A 65 0.20 4.58 -5.75
CA TYR A 65 0.52 3.33 -6.43
C TYR A 65 0.26 2.09 -5.58
N ALA A 66 0.90 1.97 -4.42
CA ALA A 66 0.79 0.75 -3.61
C ALA A 66 -0.65 0.52 -3.09
N MET A 67 -1.34 1.56 -2.65
CA MET A 67 -2.73 1.43 -2.18
C MET A 67 -3.67 0.96 -3.29
N LEU A 68 -3.56 1.50 -4.51
CA LEU A 68 -4.39 1.07 -5.65
C LEU A 68 -4.10 -0.38 -6.04
N ILE A 69 -2.84 -0.79 -6.13
CA ILE A 69 -2.45 -2.18 -6.40
C ILE A 69 -3.01 -3.11 -5.33
N SER A 70 -2.96 -2.70 -4.07
CA SER A 70 -3.50 -3.46 -2.93
C SER A 70 -5.02 -3.61 -2.99
N ILE A 71 -5.75 -2.58 -3.44
CA ILE A 71 -7.20 -2.64 -3.64
C ILE A 71 -7.54 -3.53 -4.83
N ALA A 72 -6.84 -3.37 -5.96
CA ALA A 72 -7.03 -4.20 -7.15
C ALA A 72 -6.77 -5.69 -6.85
N SER A 73 -5.70 -5.99 -6.10
CA SER A 73 -5.38 -7.35 -5.66
C SER A 73 -6.49 -7.96 -4.80
N ASP A 74 -7.08 -7.17 -3.91
CA ASP A 74 -8.25 -7.61 -3.12
C ASP A 74 -9.49 -7.86 -3.97
N ALA A 75 -9.73 -7.03 -4.99
CA ALA A 75 -10.83 -7.26 -5.93
C ALA A 75 -10.63 -8.55 -6.72
N ILE A 76 -9.41 -8.82 -7.19
CA ILE A 76 -9.06 -10.07 -7.90
C ILE A 76 -9.25 -11.28 -6.98
N LEU A 77 -8.76 -11.21 -5.73
CA LEU A 77 -8.95 -12.28 -4.74
C LEU A 77 -10.42 -12.53 -4.38
N ALA A 78 -11.28 -11.52 -4.46
CA ALA A 78 -12.70 -11.67 -4.18
C ALA A 78 -13.44 -12.52 -5.24
N VAL A 79 -12.91 -12.59 -6.46
CA VAL A 79 -13.49 -13.39 -7.57
C VAL A 79 -12.87 -14.80 -7.65
N LEU A 80 -11.66 -14.97 -7.12
CA LEU A 80 -10.97 -16.26 -7.07
C LEU A 80 -11.54 -17.19 -5.98
N PRO A 81 -11.42 -18.52 -6.13
CA PRO A 81 -11.70 -19.45 -5.05
C PRO A 81 -10.79 -19.17 -3.84
N PRO A 82 -11.19 -19.59 -2.62
CA PRO A 82 -10.41 -19.32 -1.41
C PRO A 82 -9.00 -19.91 -1.52
N LEU A 83 -8.02 -19.02 -1.62
CA LEU A 83 -6.61 -19.36 -1.76
C LEU A 83 -5.92 -19.43 -0.39
N SER A 84 -4.89 -20.27 -0.28
CA SER A 84 -4.03 -20.31 0.91
C SER A 84 -3.30 -18.97 1.10
N ARG A 85 -2.89 -18.69 2.34
CA ARG A 85 -2.25 -17.41 2.69
C ARG A 85 -1.02 -17.09 1.85
N LEU A 86 -0.21 -18.10 1.54
CA LEU A 86 0.98 -17.96 0.70
C LEU A 86 0.61 -17.64 -0.75
N LYS A 87 -0.42 -18.29 -1.30
CA LYS A 87 -0.90 -18.01 -2.66
C LYS A 87 -1.49 -16.61 -2.80
N GLN A 88 -2.14 -16.09 -1.75
CA GLN A 88 -2.59 -14.70 -1.73
C GLN A 88 -1.40 -13.74 -1.72
N ALA A 89 -0.39 -13.99 -0.87
CA ALA A 89 0.81 -13.17 -0.81
C ALA A 89 1.58 -13.18 -2.16
N SER A 90 1.68 -14.34 -2.82
CA SER A 90 2.33 -14.44 -4.12
C SER A 90 1.55 -13.69 -5.22
N LEU A 91 0.22 -13.68 -5.17
CA LEU A 91 -0.60 -12.89 -6.11
C LEU A 91 -0.35 -11.39 -5.90
N TYR A 92 -0.35 -10.93 -4.65
CA TYR A 92 -0.05 -9.55 -4.29
C TYR A 92 1.36 -9.15 -4.77
N ALA A 93 2.36 -10.01 -4.53
CA ALA A 93 3.73 -9.79 -4.99
C ALA A 93 3.83 -9.74 -6.51
N ALA A 94 3.18 -10.67 -7.23
CA ALA A 94 3.17 -10.68 -8.69
C ALA A 94 2.51 -9.41 -9.26
N ALA A 95 1.34 -9.03 -8.74
CA ALA A 95 0.63 -7.82 -9.16
C ALA A 95 1.48 -6.55 -8.92
N ALA A 96 2.13 -6.47 -7.76
CA ALA A 96 3.05 -5.39 -7.43
C ALA A 96 4.23 -5.34 -8.39
N TYR A 97 4.94 -6.46 -8.55
CA TYR A 97 6.13 -6.55 -9.39
C TYR A 97 5.80 -6.13 -10.82
N THR A 98 4.75 -6.70 -11.43
CA THR A 98 4.37 -6.36 -12.80
C THR A 98 3.99 -4.89 -12.94
N THR A 99 3.19 -4.34 -12.02
CA THR A 99 2.74 -2.95 -12.12
C THR A 99 3.89 -1.96 -11.97
N PHE A 100 4.73 -2.14 -10.95
CA PHE A 100 5.88 -1.26 -10.72
C PHE A 100 6.93 -1.41 -11.83
N TYR A 101 7.22 -2.63 -12.27
CA TYR A 101 8.13 -2.85 -13.39
C TYR A 101 7.65 -2.14 -14.67
N CYS A 102 6.36 -2.28 -15.01
CA CYS A 102 5.78 -1.61 -16.19
C CYS A 102 5.75 -0.08 -16.06
N LEU A 103 5.62 0.45 -14.85
CA LEU A 103 5.64 1.89 -14.59
C LEU A 103 7.06 2.46 -14.79
N PHE A 104 8.06 1.80 -14.22
CA PHE A 104 9.43 2.30 -14.25
C PHE A 104 10.18 2.01 -15.56
N ILE A 105 9.88 0.92 -16.28
CA ILE A 105 10.51 0.66 -17.59
C ILE A 105 10.12 1.71 -18.65
N ARG A 106 8.97 2.37 -18.48
CA ARG A 106 8.49 3.41 -19.39
C ARG A 106 8.94 4.81 -19.00
N THR A 107 9.64 4.96 -17.89
CA THR A 107 10.04 6.26 -17.36
C THR A 107 11.53 6.45 -17.63
N PRO A 108 11.92 7.27 -18.64
CA PRO A 108 13.30 7.39 -19.11
C PRO A 108 14.27 7.97 -18.06
N GLU A 109 13.75 8.57 -17.00
CA GLU A 109 14.53 9.11 -15.88
C GLU A 109 15.01 8.04 -14.89
N PHE A 110 14.39 6.84 -14.92
CA PHE A 110 14.77 5.70 -14.08
C PHE A 110 15.49 4.60 -14.88
N ASP A 111 16.03 4.96 -16.04
CA ASP A 111 16.70 4.05 -16.97
C ASP A 111 17.93 3.43 -16.29
N GLY A 112 17.82 2.13 -15.95
CA GLY A 112 18.86 1.36 -15.25
C GLY A 112 18.42 0.62 -13.99
N TYR A 113 17.29 0.99 -13.35
CA TYR A 113 16.84 0.37 -12.08
C TYR A 113 15.38 -0.12 -12.00
N PRO A 114 14.69 -0.51 -13.10
CA PRO A 114 13.29 -0.93 -13.03
C PRO A 114 13.07 -2.18 -12.17
N GLU A 115 14.06 -3.08 -12.12
CA GLU A 115 14.02 -4.28 -11.28
C GLU A 115 14.08 -3.96 -9.79
N LEU A 116 14.92 -3.00 -9.40
CA LEU A 116 15.04 -2.55 -8.02
C LEU A 116 13.75 -1.86 -7.56
N ALA A 117 13.18 -1.00 -8.41
CA ALA A 117 11.91 -0.34 -8.15
C ALA A 117 10.75 -1.35 -8.03
N ALA A 118 10.71 -2.36 -8.90
CA ALA A 118 9.74 -3.44 -8.81
C ALA A 118 9.90 -4.25 -7.52
N ALA A 119 11.12 -4.59 -7.12
CA ALA A 119 11.40 -5.28 -5.86
C ALA A 119 10.98 -4.44 -4.64
N ALA A 120 11.29 -3.15 -4.62
CA ALA A 120 10.83 -2.23 -3.57
C ALA A 120 9.29 -2.15 -3.53
N GLY A 121 8.64 -2.16 -4.69
CA GLY A 121 7.19 -2.21 -4.84
C GLY A 121 6.57 -3.47 -4.24
N VAL A 122 7.19 -4.63 -4.49
CA VAL A 122 6.80 -5.90 -3.87
C VAL A 122 6.91 -5.83 -2.35
N CYS A 123 8.04 -5.36 -1.82
CA CYS A 123 8.24 -5.21 -0.37
C CYS A 123 7.16 -4.30 0.24
N THR A 124 6.88 -3.15 -0.40
CA THR A 124 5.84 -2.21 0.01
C THR A 124 4.47 -2.90 0.09
N ILE A 125 4.12 -3.66 -0.94
CA ILE A 125 2.83 -4.35 -1.00
C ILE A 125 2.72 -5.49 0.01
N LEU A 126 3.80 -6.19 0.31
CA LEU A 126 3.81 -7.20 1.37
C LEU A 126 3.61 -6.59 2.77
N VAL A 127 4.09 -5.36 3.00
CA VAL A 127 3.76 -4.61 4.21
C VAL A 127 2.27 -4.28 4.25
N PHE A 128 1.67 -3.82 3.15
CA PHE A 128 0.21 -3.62 3.06
C PHE A 128 -0.58 -4.89 3.37
N PHE A 129 -0.14 -6.02 2.80
CA PHE A 129 -0.77 -7.32 3.01
C PHE A 129 -0.70 -7.76 4.48
N THR A 130 0.42 -7.45 5.14
CA THR A 130 0.61 -7.73 6.57
C THR A 130 -0.22 -6.75 7.42
N GLY A 131 -0.20 -5.46 7.09
CA GLY A 131 -0.99 -4.41 7.76
C GLY A 131 -2.48 -4.74 7.80
N LYS A 132 -3.03 -5.21 6.67
CA LYS A 132 -4.43 -5.66 6.57
C LYS A 132 -4.80 -6.71 7.63
N ARG A 133 -3.84 -7.52 8.08
CA ARG A 133 -4.02 -8.58 9.08
C ARG A 133 -3.77 -8.11 10.51
N ILE A 134 -2.84 -7.16 10.69
CA ILE A 134 -2.52 -6.58 12.00
C ILE A 134 -3.69 -5.71 12.48
N PHE A 135 -4.24 -4.89 11.58
CA PHE A 135 -5.33 -3.99 11.90
C PHE A 135 -6.65 -4.77 11.89
N SER A 136 -7.07 -5.17 13.09
CA SER A 136 -8.36 -5.81 13.35
C SER A 136 -9.50 -4.79 13.45
N ASP A 137 -10.71 -5.23 13.15
CA ASP A 137 -11.96 -4.44 13.13
C ASP A 137 -12.31 -3.76 14.48
N HIS A 138 -11.69 -4.19 15.58
CA HIS A 138 -11.99 -3.71 16.94
C HIS A 138 -10.88 -2.86 17.57
N SER A 139 -9.80 -2.57 16.83
CA SER A 139 -8.65 -1.91 17.41
C SER A 139 -8.67 -0.39 17.22
N LEU A 140 -8.43 0.35 18.31
CA LEU A 140 -8.16 1.80 18.26
C LEU A 140 -6.85 2.13 17.49
N PHE A 141 -5.98 1.14 17.27
CA PHE A 141 -4.79 1.31 16.45
C PHE A 141 -5.13 1.57 14.98
N THR A 142 -6.26 1.05 14.47
CA THR A 142 -6.66 1.25 13.07
C THR A 142 -6.88 2.72 12.73
N PRO A 143 -7.72 3.50 13.45
CA PRO A 143 -7.86 4.94 13.18
C PRO A 143 -6.58 5.74 13.49
N LEU A 144 -5.78 5.34 14.49
CA LEU A 144 -4.50 5.97 14.80
C LEU A 144 -3.55 5.89 13.59
N PHE A 145 -3.35 4.70 13.03
CA PHE A 145 -2.49 4.49 11.87
C PHE A 145 -3.09 5.02 10.57
N ALA A 146 -4.42 5.13 10.47
CA ALA A 146 -5.08 5.68 9.30
C ALA A 146 -4.99 7.21 9.20
N LEU A 147 -4.94 7.92 10.34
CA LEU A 147 -5.05 9.39 10.38
C LEU A 147 -3.86 10.05 11.07
N VAL A 148 -3.51 9.63 12.28
CA VAL A 148 -2.52 10.31 13.11
C VAL A 148 -1.10 10.03 12.62
N VAL A 149 -0.77 8.76 12.36
CA VAL A 149 0.58 8.37 11.91
C VAL A 149 0.97 9.03 10.58
N PRO A 150 0.11 9.08 9.54
CA PRO A 150 0.43 9.80 8.31
C PRO A 150 0.69 11.29 8.51
N LEU A 151 -0.07 11.95 9.40
CA LEU A 151 0.15 13.36 9.75
C LEU A 151 1.51 13.55 10.43
N ILE A 152 1.87 12.66 11.37
CA ILE A 152 3.20 12.69 11.99
C ILE A 152 4.29 12.48 10.93
N CYS A 153 4.10 11.56 9.98
CA CYS A 153 5.08 11.33 8.91
C CYS A 153 5.25 12.55 8.01
N LEU A 154 4.17 13.28 7.71
CA LEU A 154 4.21 14.42 6.80
C LEU A 154 4.76 15.71 7.45
N PHE A 155 4.53 15.90 8.75
CA PHE A 155 4.93 17.13 9.45
C PHE A 155 6.16 16.97 10.36
N CYS A 156 6.54 15.75 10.75
CA CYS A 156 7.58 15.51 11.74
C CYS A 156 8.72 14.58 11.29
N LEU A 157 8.58 13.90 10.15
CA LEU A 157 9.65 13.09 9.54
C LEU A 157 10.08 13.67 8.20
#